data_AF-A0A844ZX89-F1
#
_entry.id   AF-A0A844ZX89-F1
#
_cell.length_a   1.000
_cell.length_b   1.000
_cell.length_c   1.000
_cell.angle_alpha   90.00
_cell.angle_beta   90.00
_cell.angle_gamma   90.00
#
_symmetry.space_group_name_H-M   'P 1'
#
loop_
_entity.id
_entity.type
_entity.pdbx_description
1 polymer ?
#
loop_
_entity_poly.entity_id
_entity_poly.type
_entity_poly.pdbx_seq_one_letter_code
_entity_poly.pdbx_strand_id
1 'polypeptide(L)'
;MTDRISDLSDKEKETLRLMVGGHDAKSMARALGLSVHTINDRLRSARRKLSVTSSREAARLLLEHERADPENSAGKELGNASDPVNGDDQPSNGHQSDGRSGRIAVWMIGGLIVMSLIAALILTGAQLAPTADGPATDAPTEAIAAQDAELESAARDWLALVDASDWKASFEAAGRAFQDANTVDGWKQASQQARVPLGNPVSRTAAEFEYLNAPPNGYRMVRFQTDFEHRKGAIESVTLEREGDAFKVVGYMID
;
A
#
# COMPACT_ATOMS: atom_id res chain seq x y z
N MET A 1 -23.56 -8.90 -21.83
CA MET A 1 -22.58 -8.70 -20.74
C MET A 1 -22.09 -10.01 -20.13
N THR A 2 -22.79 -11.14 -20.30
CA THR A 2 -22.41 -12.49 -19.85
C THR A 2 -21.18 -13.07 -20.57
N ASP A 3 -20.97 -12.69 -21.84
CA ASP A 3 -19.89 -13.20 -22.70
C ASP A 3 -18.45 -12.94 -22.17
N ARG A 4 -18.26 -11.90 -21.34
CA ARG A 4 -16.94 -11.56 -20.77
C ARG A 4 -16.53 -12.46 -19.59
N ILE A 5 -17.50 -13.17 -18.99
CA ILE A 5 -17.25 -14.04 -17.84
C ILE A 5 -16.75 -15.42 -18.30
N SER A 6 -17.11 -15.84 -19.51
CA SER A 6 -16.53 -17.01 -20.19
C SER A 6 -15.03 -16.87 -20.46
N ASP A 7 -14.51 -15.65 -20.66
CA ASP A 7 -13.09 -15.38 -20.92
C ASP A 7 -12.18 -15.56 -19.69
N LEU A 8 -12.76 -15.73 -18.50
CA LEU A 8 -12.03 -16.00 -17.27
C LEU A 8 -11.57 -17.46 -17.23
N SER A 9 -10.30 -17.65 -16.92
CA SER A 9 -9.74 -18.98 -16.62
C SER A 9 -10.26 -19.51 -15.28
N ASP A 10 -10.23 -20.83 -15.11
CA ASP A 10 -10.71 -21.48 -13.88
C ASP A 10 -9.99 -20.98 -12.63
N LYS A 11 -8.68 -20.70 -12.75
CA LYS A 11 -7.85 -20.14 -11.68
C LYS A 11 -8.24 -18.72 -11.29
N GLU A 12 -8.70 -17.92 -12.25
CA GLU A 12 -9.21 -16.56 -12.00
C GLU A 12 -10.59 -16.63 -11.34
N LYS A 13 -11.48 -17.52 -11.81
CA LYS A 13 -12.81 -17.76 -11.21
C LYS A 13 -12.68 -18.25 -9.76
N GLU A 14 -11.80 -19.21 -9.49
CA GLU A 14 -11.52 -19.72 -8.15
C GLU A 14 -11.04 -18.60 -7.20
N THR A 15 -10.15 -17.73 -7.67
CA THR A 15 -9.66 -16.59 -6.88
C THR A 15 -10.79 -15.60 -6.58
N LEU A 16 -11.67 -15.31 -7.55
CA LEU A 16 -12.81 -14.43 -7.35
C LEU A 16 -13.85 -15.02 -6.39
N ARG A 17 -14.08 -16.34 -6.40
CA ARG A 17 -14.99 -17.01 -5.45
C ARG A 17 -14.53 -16.85 -4.00
N LEU A 18 -13.23 -17.03 -3.74
CA LEU A 18 -12.68 -16.78 -2.39
C LEU A 18 -12.86 -15.32 -1.97
N MET A 19 -12.73 -14.37 -2.90
CA MET A 19 -12.96 -12.96 -2.60
C MET A 19 -14.43 -12.67 -2.24
N VAL A 20 -15.41 -13.33 -2.88
CA VAL A 20 -16.83 -13.24 -2.47
C VAL A 20 -17.02 -13.77 -1.05
N GLY A 21 -16.31 -14.83 -0.67
CA GLY A 21 -16.30 -15.41 0.67
C GLY A 21 -15.65 -14.53 1.76
N GLY A 22 -15.23 -13.31 1.42
CA GLY A 22 -14.62 -12.38 2.38
C GLY A 22 -13.12 -12.57 2.60
N HIS A 23 -12.47 -13.41 1.80
CA HIS A 23 -11.03 -13.59 1.89
C HIS A 23 -10.27 -12.37 1.33
N ASP A 24 -9.25 -11.94 2.06
CA ASP A 24 -8.25 -10.97 1.58
C ASP A 24 -7.14 -11.66 0.76
N ALA A 25 -6.25 -10.88 0.13
CA ALA A 25 -5.19 -11.43 -0.72
C ALA A 25 -4.22 -12.38 0.03
N LYS A 26 -4.01 -12.16 1.33
CA LYS A 26 -3.11 -12.96 2.17
C LYS A 26 -3.73 -14.31 2.56
N SER A 27 -5.02 -14.31 2.88
CA SER A 27 -5.80 -15.50 3.20
C SER A 27 -6.09 -16.33 1.94
N MET A 28 -6.36 -15.69 0.79
CA MET A 28 -6.46 -16.39 -0.51
C MET A 28 -5.13 -17.06 -0.89
N ALA A 29 -4.00 -16.38 -0.70
CA ALA A 29 -2.67 -16.93 -0.93
C ALA A 29 -2.42 -18.18 -0.07
N ARG A 30 -2.80 -18.15 1.21
CA ARG A 30 -2.73 -19.31 2.13
C ARG A 30 -3.66 -20.44 1.70
N ALA A 31 -4.90 -20.13 1.33
CA ALA A 31 -5.90 -21.12 0.93
C ALA A 31 -5.53 -21.85 -0.37
N LEU A 32 -4.90 -21.15 -1.32
CA LEU A 32 -4.51 -21.69 -2.62
C LEU A 32 -3.05 -22.18 -2.67
N GLY A 33 -2.28 -22.02 -1.60
CA GLY A 33 -0.86 -22.38 -1.57
C GLY A 33 0.00 -21.56 -2.56
N LEU A 34 -0.39 -20.31 -2.81
CA LEU A 34 0.26 -19.41 -3.77
C LEU A 34 0.88 -18.20 -3.09
N SER A 35 1.72 -17.45 -3.82
CA SER A 35 2.17 -16.14 -3.34
C SER A 35 1.06 -15.09 -3.49
N VAL A 36 1.08 -14.09 -2.62
CA VAL A 36 0.15 -12.93 -2.69
C VAL A 36 0.29 -12.20 -4.04
N HIS A 37 1.50 -12.15 -4.61
CA HIS A 37 1.75 -11.54 -5.91
C HIS A 37 0.99 -12.28 -7.03
N THR A 38 1.04 -13.62 -7.03
CA THR A 38 0.30 -14.44 -8.00
C THR A 38 -1.22 -14.26 -7.88
N ILE A 39 -1.74 -14.11 -6.65
CA ILE A 39 -3.16 -13.78 -6.43
C ILE A 39 -3.50 -12.41 -7.02
N ASN A 40 -2.66 -11.40 -6.79
CA ASN A 40 -2.88 -10.06 -7.32
C ASN A 40 -2.82 -10.01 -8.85
N ASP A 41 -1.94 -10.80 -9.48
CA ASP A 41 -1.87 -10.92 -10.93
C ASP A 41 -3.14 -11.54 -11.50
N ARG A 42 -3.66 -12.61 -10.88
CA ARG A 42 -4.94 -13.22 -11.26
C ARG A 42 -6.10 -12.24 -11.14
N LEU A 43 -6.18 -11.50 -10.03
CA LEU A 43 -7.21 -10.48 -9.82
C LEU A 43 -7.09 -9.31 -10.80
N ARG A 44 -5.86 -8.91 -11.19
CA ARG A 44 -5.61 -7.88 -12.21
C ARG A 44 -6.02 -8.35 -13.59
N SER A 45 -5.67 -9.58 -13.96
CA SER A 45 -6.05 -10.19 -15.23
C SER A 45 -7.58 -10.31 -15.35
N ALA A 46 -8.25 -10.79 -14.30
CA ALA A 46 -9.71 -10.88 -14.25
C ALA A 46 -10.40 -9.52 -14.43
N ARG A 47 -9.90 -8.46 -13.76
CA ARG A 47 -10.42 -7.09 -13.93
C ARG A 47 -10.26 -6.58 -15.37
N ARG A 48 -9.10 -6.81 -15.99
CA ARG A 48 -8.85 -6.41 -17.39
C ARG A 48 -9.83 -7.09 -18.35
N LYS A 49 -10.05 -8.39 -18.19
CA LYS A 49 -11.00 -9.16 -19.03
C LYS A 49 -12.44 -8.70 -18.86
N LEU A 50 -12.87 -8.49 -17.61
CA LEU A 50 -14.22 -8.01 -17.31
C LEU A 50 -14.42 -6.51 -17.58
N SER A 51 -13.34 -5.77 -17.86
CA SER A 51 -13.33 -4.31 -18.03
C SER A 51 -13.88 -3.56 -16.81
N VAL A 52 -13.55 -4.04 -15.60
CA VAL A 52 -13.97 -3.43 -14.33
C VAL A 52 -12.78 -2.91 -13.55
N THR A 53 -13.00 -1.88 -12.74
CA THR A 53 -11.93 -1.20 -12.00
C THR A 53 -11.63 -1.87 -10.67
N SER A 54 -12.61 -2.58 -10.08
CA SER A 54 -12.52 -3.21 -8.77
C SER A 54 -12.60 -4.74 -8.82
N SER A 55 -11.76 -5.41 -8.02
CA SER A 55 -11.80 -6.88 -7.89
C SER A 55 -13.06 -7.35 -7.16
N ARG A 56 -13.62 -6.52 -6.27
CA ARG A 56 -14.92 -6.81 -5.64
C ARG A 56 -16.07 -6.72 -6.62
N GLU A 57 -15.97 -5.80 -7.58
CA GLU A 57 -16.95 -5.69 -8.66
C GLU A 57 -16.85 -6.88 -9.62
N ALA A 58 -15.64 -7.29 -9.99
CA ALA A 58 -15.39 -8.53 -10.75
C ALA A 58 -15.98 -9.77 -10.05
N ALA A 59 -15.77 -9.87 -8.73
CA ALA A 59 -16.29 -10.97 -7.92
C ALA A 59 -17.83 -10.98 -7.86
N ARG A 60 -18.47 -9.80 -7.77
CA ARG A 60 -19.93 -9.67 -7.82
C ARG A 60 -20.50 -10.09 -9.18
N LEU A 61 -19.86 -9.68 -10.28
CA LEU A 61 -20.29 -10.05 -11.64
C LEU A 61 -20.18 -11.56 -11.86
N LEU A 62 -19.11 -12.18 -11.40
CA LEU A 62 -18.96 -13.64 -11.45
C LEU A 62 -20.07 -14.32 -10.64
N LEU A 63 -20.35 -13.85 -9.42
CA LEU A 63 -21.40 -14.41 -8.58
C LEU A 63 -22.80 -14.29 -9.20
N GLU A 64 -23.10 -13.15 -9.81
CA GLU A 64 -24.38 -12.94 -10.50
C GLU A 64 -24.54 -13.91 -11.67
N HIS A 65 -23.47 -14.14 -12.43
CA HIS A 65 -23.46 -15.12 -13.52
C HIS A 65 -23.58 -16.56 -13.02
N GLU A 66 -22.86 -16.94 -11.96
CA GLU A 66 -22.94 -18.28 -11.37
C GLU A 66 -24.30 -18.56 -10.70
N ARG A 67 -25.02 -17.52 -10.27
CA ARG A 67 -26.40 -17.63 -9.78
C ARG A 67 -27.42 -17.72 -10.92
N ALA A 68 -27.13 -17.09 -12.05
CA ALA A 68 -27.97 -17.11 -13.25
C ALA A 68 -27.85 -18.42 -14.04
N ASP A 69 -26.74 -19.16 -13.88
CA ASP A 69 -26.50 -20.49 -14.47
C ASP A 69 -26.45 -21.58 -13.36
N PRO A 70 -27.58 -22.21 -12.99
CA PRO A 70 -27.61 -23.26 -11.96
C PRO A 70 -26.91 -24.57 -12.39
N GLU A 71 -26.54 -24.73 -13.65
CA GLU A 71 -25.92 -25.94 -14.17
C GLU A 71 -24.41 -25.76 -14.39
N ASN A 72 -23.62 -25.72 -13.31
CA ASN A 72 -22.24 -26.25 -13.29
C ASN A 72 -21.58 -26.18 -11.90
N SER A 73 -22.29 -26.63 -10.86
CA SER A 73 -21.71 -26.87 -9.53
C SER A 73 -21.57 -28.36 -9.26
N ALA A 74 -20.49 -28.96 -9.78
CA ALA A 74 -19.92 -30.20 -9.27
C ALA A 74 -18.46 -29.88 -8.89
N GLY A 75 -17.90 -30.21 -7.73
CA GLY A 75 -18.36 -30.94 -6.57
C GLY A 75 -17.12 -31.23 -5.73
N LYS A 76 -17.07 -30.77 -4.48
CA LYS A 76 -16.19 -31.35 -3.46
C LYS A 76 -16.82 -31.15 -2.10
N GLU A 77 -17.71 -32.08 -1.78
CA GLU A 77 -18.16 -32.36 -0.42
C GLU A 77 -16.95 -32.68 0.47
N LEU A 78 -16.96 -32.15 1.70
CA LEU A 78 -16.35 -32.80 2.85
C LEU A 78 -17.34 -32.74 4.02
N GLY A 79 -18.14 -33.80 4.11
CA GLY A 79 -18.23 -34.68 5.28
C GLY A 79 -18.55 -34.05 6.63
N ASN A 80 -19.83 -34.15 6.99
CA ASN A 80 -20.35 -34.00 8.34
C ASN A 80 -19.98 -35.22 9.22
N ALA A 81 -19.68 -35.00 10.50
CA ALA A 81 -19.76 -36.05 11.53
C ALA A 81 -20.01 -35.44 12.93
N SER A 82 -21.30 -35.28 13.22
CA SER A 82 -22.02 -35.63 14.47
C SER A 82 -21.54 -35.13 15.84
N ASP A 83 -22.41 -34.34 16.49
CA ASP A 83 -22.55 -34.19 17.95
C ASP A 83 -22.92 -35.54 18.64
N PRO A 84 -22.88 -35.64 20.00
CA PRO A 84 -24.08 -35.28 20.77
C PRO A 84 -23.87 -34.69 22.21
N VAL A 85 -24.61 -33.61 22.49
CA VAL A 85 -25.66 -33.47 23.56
C VAL A 85 -25.31 -33.28 25.06
N ASN A 86 -26.16 -32.44 25.69
CA ASN A 86 -26.45 -32.12 27.11
C ASN A 86 -25.67 -30.93 27.70
N GLY A 87 -26.25 -29.95 28.39
CA GLY A 87 -27.62 -29.71 28.86
C GLY A 87 -27.56 -28.64 29.95
N ASP A 88 -28.63 -27.82 30.02
CA ASP A 88 -29.11 -27.01 31.15
C ASP A 88 -28.50 -25.62 31.51
N ASP A 89 -29.46 -24.68 31.58
CA ASP A 89 -29.68 -23.57 32.52
C ASP A 89 -28.87 -22.25 32.52
N GLN A 90 -29.66 -21.18 32.37
CA GLN A 90 -29.46 -19.72 32.54
C GLN A 90 -29.11 -19.35 34.02
N PRO A 91 -28.77 -18.09 34.47
CA PRO A 91 -28.47 -16.80 33.81
C PRO A 91 -27.20 -16.05 34.31
N SER A 92 -26.95 -14.92 33.65
CA SER A 92 -26.18 -13.71 34.05
C SER A 92 -25.54 -13.64 35.45
N ASN A 93 -24.22 -13.42 35.49
CA ASN A 93 -23.64 -12.26 36.18
C ASN A 93 -22.20 -12.01 35.75
N GLY A 94 -21.84 -10.73 35.64
CA GLY A 94 -20.55 -10.30 35.13
C GLY A 94 -19.37 -10.64 36.04
N HIS A 95 -18.21 -10.82 35.43
CA HIS A 95 -16.91 -10.55 36.04
C HIS A 95 -16.02 -9.94 34.96
N GLN A 96 -15.49 -8.76 35.30
CA GLN A 96 -14.42 -8.06 34.63
C GLN A 96 -13.24 -9.01 34.44
N SER A 97 -12.63 -9.01 33.25
CA SER A 97 -11.28 -9.50 33.07
C SER A 97 -10.49 -8.51 32.23
N ASP A 98 -9.37 -8.09 32.84
CA ASP A 98 -8.42 -7.10 32.38
C ASP A 98 -7.91 -7.39 30.96
N GLY A 99 -8.33 -6.53 30.03
CA GLY A 99 -7.74 -6.42 28.69
C GLY A 99 -6.36 -5.79 28.77
N ARG A 100 -5.35 -6.58 29.12
CA ARG A 100 -3.93 -6.24 28.93
C ARG A 100 -3.57 -6.38 27.45
N SER A 101 -4.06 -5.46 26.62
CA SER A 101 -3.65 -5.33 25.21
C SER A 101 -2.77 -4.09 25.07
N GLY A 102 -1.48 -4.31 24.82
CA GLY A 102 -0.50 -3.27 24.52
C GLY A 102 -0.97 -2.39 23.37
N ARG A 103 -1.32 -1.15 23.69
CA ARG A 103 -1.66 -0.11 22.72
C ARG A 103 -0.35 0.34 22.08
N ILE A 104 -0.04 -0.19 20.89
CA ILE A 104 0.85 0.51 19.96
C ILE A 104 0.09 1.75 19.51
N ALA A 105 0.38 2.88 20.16
CA ALA A 105 -0.21 4.17 19.83
C ALA A 105 0.41 4.66 18.51
N VAL A 106 -0.20 4.31 17.38
CA VAL A 106 0.06 4.95 16.09
C VAL A 106 -0.51 6.37 16.17
N TRP A 107 0.37 7.37 16.24
CA TRP A 107 -0.01 8.79 16.20
C TRP A 107 -0.24 9.20 14.74
N MET A 108 -1.49 9.17 14.30
CA MET A 108 -1.94 9.79 13.05
C MET A 108 -2.32 11.25 13.35
N ILE A 109 -1.48 12.23 13.01
CA ILE A 109 -1.87 13.64 13.07
C ILE A 109 -1.45 14.38 11.80
N GLY A 110 -2.46 14.95 11.10
CA GLY A 110 -2.33 16.00 10.08
C GLY A 110 -2.30 15.54 8.63
N GLY A 111 -3.44 15.65 7.92
CA GLY A 111 -3.51 15.48 6.45
C GLY A 111 -4.43 14.36 5.95
N LEU A 112 -5.60 14.17 6.57
CA LEU A 112 -6.55 13.11 6.21
C LEU A 112 -7.61 13.60 5.23
N ILE A 113 -7.23 13.90 3.98
CA ILE A 113 -8.03 13.64 2.77
C ILE A 113 -7.05 13.46 1.60
N VAL A 114 -6.68 12.19 1.31
CA VAL A 114 -6.19 11.59 0.03
C VAL A 114 -5.43 10.27 0.33
N MET A 115 -4.96 10.05 1.55
CA MET A 115 -4.12 8.91 1.91
C MET A 115 -4.90 7.72 2.50
N SER A 116 -5.65 7.00 1.66
CA SER A 116 -6.16 5.65 2.01
C SER A 116 -5.39 4.52 1.32
N LEU A 117 -4.26 4.79 0.65
CA LEU A 117 -3.55 3.78 -0.15
C LEU A 117 -2.06 3.57 0.17
N ILE A 118 -1.44 4.32 1.08
CA ILE A 118 0.01 4.21 1.31
C ILE A 118 0.31 3.90 2.79
N ALA A 119 -0.29 2.83 3.31
CA ALA A 119 0.09 2.27 4.60
C ALA A 119 0.20 0.75 4.50
N ALA A 120 1.28 0.27 3.88
CA ALA A 120 1.92 -1.02 4.19
C ALA A 120 3.11 -1.31 3.23
N LEU A 121 4.34 -1.10 3.70
CA LEU A 121 5.53 -1.89 3.31
C LEU A 121 6.70 -1.49 4.24
N ILE A 122 6.86 -2.06 5.43
CA ILE A 122 7.63 -3.28 5.76
C ILE A 122 8.91 -3.45 4.92
N LEU A 123 10.05 -3.20 5.58
CA LEU A 123 11.42 -3.49 5.13
C LEU A 123 11.61 -4.95 4.71
N THR A 124 12.28 -5.16 3.57
CA THR A 124 13.10 -6.36 3.32
C THR A 124 14.40 -5.97 2.62
N GLY A 125 15.51 -6.42 3.21
CA GLY A 125 16.86 -6.01 2.89
C GLY A 125 17.43 -6.56 1.58
N ALA A 126 18.56 -5.95 1.21
CA ALA A 126 19.33 -6.19 0.01
C ALA A 126 19.64 -7.68 -0.21
N GLN A 127 19.37 -8.16 -1.42
CA GLN A 127 20.02 -9.34 -1.97
C GLN A 127 21.02 -8.92 -3.04
N LEU A 128 22.28 -9.22 -2.77
CA LEU A 128 23.37 -9.24 -3.74
C LEU A 128 23.01 -10.25 -4.84
N ALA A 129 22.84 -9.78 -6.08
CA ALA A 129 22.80 -10.65 -7.25
C ALA A 129 24.17 -10.66 -7.95
N PRO A 130 24.58 -11.79 -8.56
CA PRO A 130 25.91 -12.01 -9.08
C PRO A 130 26.11 -11.41 -10.48
N THR A 131 27.38 -11.21 -10.81
CA THR A 131 27.94 -10.71 -12.07
C THR A 131 27.43 -11.46 -13.30
N ALA A 132 26.99 -10.72 -14.31
CA ALA A 132 26.93 -11.17 -15.70
C ALA A 132 27.53 -10.09 -16.59
N ASP A 133 28.79 -10.29 -16.99
CA ASP A 133 29.46 -9.53 -18.05
C ASP A 133 28.84 -9.89 -19.40
N GLY A 134 28.23 -8.89 -20.05
CA GLY A 134 27.83 -8.89 -21.44
C GLY A 134 27.47 -7.46 -21.83
N PRO A 135 27.82 -6.96 -23.04
CA PRO A 135 27.55 -5.59 -23.43
C PRO A 135 26.06 -5.48 -23.77
N ALA A 136 25.23 -5.27 -22.75
CA ALA A 136 23.84 -4.91 -22.89
C ALA A 136 23.76 -3.39 -23.00
N THR A 137 23.22 -2.90 -24.11
CA THR A 137 22.84 -1.50 -24.35
C THR A 137 22.33 -0.81 -23.08
N ASP A 138 23.13 0.09 -22.50
CA ASP A 138 22.91 0.76 -21.20
C ASP A 138 21.76 1.79 -21.19
N ALA A 139 21.20 2.14 -22.35
CA ALA A 139 20.26 3.27 -22.49
C ALA A 139 18.98 3.21 -21.62
N PRO A 140 18.29 2.05 -21.42
CA PRO A 140 17.11 1.99 -20.55
C PRO A 140 17.46 2.12 -19.07
N THR A 141 18.63 1.63 -18.65
CA THR A 141 19.09 1.67 -17.25
C THR A 141 19.57 3.07 -16.88
N GLU A 142 20.31 3.73 -17.78
CA GLU A 142 20.77 5.11 -17.60
C GLU A 142 19.60 6.11 -17.49
N ALA A 143 18.55 5.94 -18.31
CA ALA A 143 17.38 6.82 -18.27
C ALA A 143 16.54 6.66 -16.99
N ILE A 144 16.50 5.46 -16.40
CA ILE A 144 15.84 5.23 -15.10
C ILE A 144 16.69 5.84 -13.99
N ALA A 145 18.01 5.59 -13.98
CA ALA A 145 18.93 6.14 -12.99
C ALA A 145 18.93 7.68 -12.99
N ALA A 146 18.87 8.31 -14.17
CA ALA A 146 18.78 9.77 -14.29
C ALA A 146 17.47 10.32 -13.67
N GLN A 147 16.34 9.64 -13.88
CA GLN A 147 15.07 10.04 -13.28
C GLN A 147 15.04 9.82 -11.76
N ASP A 148 15.63 8.72 -11.28
CA ASP A 148 15.75 8.47 -9.84
C ASP A 148 16.65 9.50 -9.17
N ALA A 149 17.74 9.93 -9.83
CA ALA A 149 18.60 11.00 -9.34
C ALA A 149 17.88 12.37 -9.30
N GLU A 150 17.10 12.71 -10.34
CA GLU A 150 16.27 13.93 -10.35
C GLU A 150 15.24 13.91 -9.20
N LEU A 151 14.58 12.77 -9.02
CA LEU A 151 13.57 12.57 -7.98
C LEU A 151 14.18 12.65 -6.57
N GLU A 152 15.32 12.01 -6.34
CA GLU A 152 16.04 12.07 -5.07
C GLU A 152 16.48 13.50 -4.76
N SER A 153 17.03 14.22 -5.75
CA SER A 153 17.43 15.62 -5.59
C SER A 153 16.24 16.48 -5.16
N ALA A 154 15.11 16.40 -5.87
CA ALA A 154 13.91 17.17 -5.53
C ALA A 154 13.38 16.85 -4.12
N ALA A 155 13.41 15.57 -3.73
CA ALA A 155 12.99 15.16 -2.39
C ALA A 155 13.94 15.70 -1.31
N ARG A 156 15.26 15.67 -1.54
CA ARG A 156 16.26 16.19 -0.60
C ARG A 156 16.20 17.70 -0.46
N ASP A 157 16.02 18.43 -1.55
CA ASP A 157 15.88 19.89 -1.54
C ASP A 157 14.67 20.32 -0.71
N TRP A 158 13.54 19.63 -0.88
CA TRP A 158 12.36 19.87 -0.06
C TRP A 158 12.57 19.49 1.40
N LEU A 159 13.17 18.33 1.68
CA LEU A 159 13.48 17.88 3.05
C LEU A 159 14.44 18.84 3.76
N ALA A 160 15.37 19.50 3.06
CA ALA A 160 16.25 20.50 3.66
C ALA A 160 15.47 21.68 4.28
N LEU A 161 14.35 22.09 3.65
CA LEU A 161 13.45 23.12 4.21
C LEU A 161 12.76 22.62 5.48
N VAL A 162 12.33 21.35 5.47
CA VAL A 162 11.70 20.69 6.63
C VAL A 162 12.70 20.52 7.77
N ASP A 163 13.94 20.14 7.46
CA ASP A 163 15.02 19.99 8.43
C ASP A 163 15.41 21.33 9.05
N ALA A 164 15.40 22.41 8.26
CA ALA A 164 15.57 23.79 8.74
C ALA A 164 14.38 24.33 9.56
N SER A 165 13.32 23.53 9.73
CA SER A 165 12.07 23.93 10.38
C SER A 165 11.37 25.12 9.70
N ASP A 166 11.65 25.36 8.42
CA ASP A 166 10.96 26.37 7.62
C ASP A 166 9.67 25.78 7.05
N TRP A 167 8.65 25.71 7.91
CA TRP A 167 7.36 25.13 7.58
C TRP A 167 6.63 25.90 6.50
N LYS A 168 6.84 27.21 6.42
CA LYS A 168 6.24 28.04 5.39
C LYS A 168 6.91 27.77 4.03
N ALA A 169 8.24 27.81 3.97
CA ALA A 169 8.95 27.55 2.73
C ALA A 169 8.73 26.12 2.22
N SER A 170 8.75 25.11 3.11
CA SER A 170 8.47 23.72 2.72
C SER A 170 7.03 23.55 2.20
N PHE A 171 6.04 24.22 2.80
CA PHE A 171 4.67 24.20 2.29
C PHE A 171 4.56 24.87 0.90
N GLU A 172 5.18 26.05 0.72
CA GLU A 172 5.16 26.78 -0.56
C GLU A 172 5.94 26.05 -1.67
N ALA A 173 6.99 25.31 -1.31
CA ALA A 173 7.78 24.51 -2.24
C ALA A 173 7.09 23.19 -2.66
N ALA A 174 6.13 22.70 -1.85
CA ALA A 174 5.37 21.49 -2.11
C ALA A 174 4.46 21.63 -3.34
N GLY A 175 3.99 20.49 -3.87
CA GLY A 175 3.08 20.43 -5.00
C GLY A 175 1.67 20.92 -4.66
N ARG A 176 0.89 21.19 -5.70
CA ARG A 176 -0.46 21.74 -5.57
C ARG A 176 -1.37 20.82 -4.78
N ALA A 177 -1.26 19.51 -4.98
CA ALA A 177 -2.03 18.52 -4.23
C ALA A 177 -1.76 18.59 -2.71
N PHE A 178 -0.52 18.84 -2.29
CA PHE A 178 -0.18 19.01 -0.88
C PHE A 178 -0.76 20.31 -0.32
N GLN A 179 -0.62 21.41 -1.08
CA GLN A 179 -1.08 22.73 -0.68
C GLN A 179 -2.61 22.82 -0.59
N ASP A 180 -3.33 22.22 -1.52
CA ASP A 180 -4.81 22.23 -1.53
C ASP A 180 -5.40 21.37 -0.40
N ALA A 181 -4.66 20.34 0.04
CA ALA A 181 -5.09 19.42 1.11
C ALA A 181 -4.74 19.91 2.53
N ASN A 182 -3.85 20.90 2.67
CA ASN A 182 -3.30 21.33 3.96
C ASN A 182 -3.31 22.85 4.12
N THR A 183 -2.94 23.30 5.32
CA THR A 183 -2.65 24.71 5.59
C THR A 183 -1.24 24.82 6.17
N VAL A 184 -0.61 25.99 6.04
CA VAL A 184 0.73 26.24 6.64
C VAL A 184 0.70 25.97 8.15
N ASP A 185 -0.34 26.40 8.85
CA ASP A 185 -0.48 26.19 10.29
C ASP A 185 -0.70 24.71 10.66
N GLY A 186 -1.55 24.00 9.90
CA GLY A 186 -1.79 22.57 10.09
C GLY A 186 -0.53 21.74 9.83
N TRP A 187 0.20 22.06 8.76
CA TRP A 187 1.49 21.46 8.44
C TRP A 187 2.49 21.70 9.57
N LYS A 188 2.69 22.96 9.98
CA LYS A 188 3.57 23.32 11.09
C LYS A 188 3.26 22.53 12.36
N GLN A 189 1.98 22.45 12.75
CA GLN A 189 1.58 21.74 13.97
C GLN A 189 1.91 20.24 13.87
N ALA A 190 1.60 19.61 12.73
CA ALA A 190 1.90 18.21 12.49
C ALA A 190 3.42 17.95 12.49
N SER A 191 4.20 18.78 11.78
CA SER A 191 5.67 18.67 11.75
C SER A 191 6.28 18.83 13.13
N GLN A 192 5.78 19.78 13.94
CA GLN A 192 6.28 19.96 15.31
C GLN A 192 6.02 18.72 16.18
N GLN A 193 4.83 18.13 16.08
CA GLN A 193 4.50 16.94 16.87
C GLN A 193 5.29 15.70 16.43
N ALA A 194 5.50 15.53 15.11
CA ALA A 194 6.20 14.39 14.57
C ALA A 194 7.72 14.50 14.71
N ARG A 195 8.30 15.67 14.43
CA ARG A 195 9.76 15.84 14.27
C ARG A 195 10.49 16.31 15.51
N VAL A 196 9.90 17.17 16.34
CA VAL A 196 10.57 17.66 17.56
C VAL A 196 11.01 16.52 18.48
N PRO A 197 10.20 15.45 18.69
CA PRO A 197 10.65 14.30 19.49
C PRO A 197 11.83 13.53 18.87
N LEU A 198 11.96 13.52 17.55
CA LEU A 198 13.01 12.79 16.84
C LEU A 198 14.37 13.49 16.91
N GLY A 199 14.38 14.84 16.99
CA GLY A 199 15.58 15.66 16.90
C GLY A 199 16.06 15.85 15.46
N ASN A 200 17.27 16.37 15.28
CA ASN A 200 17.83 16.62 13.95
C ASN A 200 18.17 15.31 13.20
N PRO A 201 18.10 15.27 11.86
CA PRO A 201 18.63 14.16 11.09
C PRO A 201 20.16 14.13 11.20
N VAL A 202 20.71 12.97 11.57
CA VAL A 202 22.15 12.69 11.64
C VAL A 202 22.65 12.08 10.32
N SER A 203 21.86 11.18 9.72
CA SER A 203 22.14 10.59 8.41
C SER A 203 20.83 10.34 7.66
N ARG A 204 20.88 10.40 6.31
CA ARG A 204 19.74 10.13 5.43
C ARG A 204 20.20 9.50 4.11
N THR A 205 19.84 8.25 3.87
CA THR A 205 20.23 7.48 2.68
C THR A 205 19.00 7.06 1.89
N ALA A 206 18.97 7.31 0.58
CA ALA A 206 17.90 6.81 -0.29
C ALA A 206 18.01 5.28 -0.37
N ALA A 207 16.91 4.59 -0.08
CA ALA A 207 16.85 3.14 0.02
C ALA A 207 16.03 2.52 -1.11
N GLU A 208 14.94 3.17 -1.52
CA GLU A 208 14.02 2.61 -2.51
C GLU A 208 13.32 3.70 -3.33
N PHE A 209 13.10 3.39 -4.60
CA PHE A 209 12.36 4.21 -5.56
C PHE A 209 11.15 3.41 -6.06
N GLU A 210 9.96 3.99 -5.96
CA GLU A 210 8.70 3.31 -6.31
C GLU A 210 7.83 4.18 -7.23
N TYR A 211 7.19 3.57 -8.23
CA TYR A 211 6.15 4.21 -9.02
C TYR A 211 4.77 3.73 -8.57
N LEU A 212 3.93 4.67 -8.14
CA LEU A 212 2.57 4.43 -7.70
C LEU A 212 1.60 4.78 -8.82
N ASN A 213 0.93 3.76 -9.36
CA ASN A 213 -0.04 3.96 -10.43
C ASN A 213 -1.34 4.59 -9.88
N ALA A 214 -1.49 5.89 -10.13
CA ALA A 214 -2.68 6.66 -9.84
C ALA A 214 -3.06 7.49 -11.09
N PRO A 215 -4.06 7.13 -11.88
CA PRO A 215 -4.49 7.94 -13.02
C PRO A 215 -5.02 9.33 -12.58
N PRO A 216 -4.86 10.41 -13.37
CA PRO A 216 -4.25 10.46 -14.71
C PRO A 216 -2.71 10.48 -14.70
N ASN A 217 -2.09 11.01 -13.65
CA ASN A 217 -0.64 11.12 -13.49
C ASN A 217 -0.21 10.27 -12.28
N GLY A 218 0.58 9.22 -12.50
CA GLY A 218 1.08 8.40 -11.40
C GLY A 218 2.06 9.16 -10.52
N TYR A 219 2.24 8.71 -9.28
CA TYR A 219 3.19 9.28 -8.34
C TYR A 219 4.52 8.54 -8.37
N ARG A 220 5.57 9.23 -7.94
CA ARG A 220 6.88 8.66 -7.66
C ARG A 220 7.16 8.78 -6.18
N MET A 221 7.76 7.77 -5.57
CA MET A 221 8.09 7.76 -4.16
C MET A 221 9.56 7.42 -3.97
N VAL A 222 10.19 8.14 -3.04
CA VAL A 222 11.53 7.82 -2.53
C VAL A 222 11.38 7.50 -1.06
N ARG A 223 11.88 6.32 -0.64
CA ARG A 223 12.05 5.97 0.77
C ARG A 223 13.48 6.26 1.19
N PHE A 224 13.65 7.03 2.24
CA PHE A 224 14.93 7.23 2.90
C PHE A 224 14.98 6.44 4.21
N GLN A 225 16.12 5.83 4.48
CA GLN A 225 16.48 5.38 5.81
C GLN A 225 17.20 6.52 6.53
N THR A 226 16.62 6.99 7.63
CA THR A 226 17.08 8.16 8.36
C THR A 226 17.37 7.82 9.81
N ASP A 227 18.55 8.21 10.26
CA ASP A 227 18.88 8.23 11.67
C ASP A 227 18.72 9.66 12.18
N PHE A 228 17.75 9.86 13.07
CA PHE A 228 17.63 11.08 13.84
C PHE A 228 18.48 11.01 15.12
N GLU A 229 18.61 12.12 15.83
CA GLU A 229 19.29 12.20 17.13
C GLU A 229 18.67 11.24 18.15
N HIS A 230 17.34 11.19 18.24
CA HIS A 230 16.62 10.43 19.27
C HIS A 230 15.94 9.16 18.74
N ARG A 231 15.99 8.90 17.42
CA ARG A 231 15.42 7.70 16.80
C ARG A 231 16.27 7.23 15.63
N LYS A 232 16.75 5.99 15.68
CA LYS A 232 17.52 5.36 14.61
C LYS A 232 16.63 4.51 13.71
N GLY A 233 17.02 4.38 12.45
CA GLY A 233 16.35 3.53 11.46
C GLY A 233 14.90 3.94 11.17
N ALA A 234 14.58 5.24 11.26
CA ALA A 234 13.29 5.74 10.82
C ALA A 234 13.20 5.66 9.29
N ILE A 235 11.99 5.42 8.77
CA ILE A 235 11.77 5.44 7.32
C ILE A 235 11.02 6.73 6.97
N GLU A 236 11.63 7.56 6.13
CA GLU A 236 10.97 8.72 5.56
C GLU A 236 10.47 8.36 4.15
N SER A 237 9.15 8.37 3.95
CA SER A 237 8.54 8.18 2.62
C SER A 237 8.15 9.54 2.05
N VAL A 238 8.77 9.93 0.93
CA VAL A 238 8.47 11.18 0.20
C VAL A 238 7.78 10.83 -1.10
N THR A 239 6.54 11.25 -1.27
CA THR A 239 5.77 11.07 -2.51
C THR A 239 5.79 12.36 -3.32
N LEU A 240 6.09 12.25 -4.61
CA LEU A 240 6.23 13.35 -5.55
C LEU A 240 5.36 13.11 -6.79
N GLU A 241 4.83 14.20 -7.34
CA GLU A 241 4.18 14.24 -8.65
C GLU A 241 5.00 15.13 -9.58
N ARG A 242 4.96 14.87 -10.89
CA ARG A 242 5.56 15.78 -11.87
C ARG A 242 4.58 16.90 -12.19
N GLU A 243 4.94 18.12 -11.80
CA GLU A 243 4.19 19.34 -12.09
C GLU A 243 5.00 20.19 -13.08
N GLY A 244 4.59 20.18 -14.35
CA GLY A 244 5.37 20.76 -15.43
C GLY A 244 6.71 20.03 -15.63
N ASP A 245 7.80 20.76 -15.47
CA ASP A 245 9.17 20.24 -15.65
C ASP A 245 9.88 19.87 -14.34
N ALA A 246 9.17 19.90 -13.21
CA ALA A 246 9.76 19.63 -11.89
C ALA A 246 8.97 18.57 -11.12
N PHE A 247 9.67 17.76 -10.34
CA PHE A 247 9.05 16.96 -9.29
C PHE A 247 8.70 17.82 -8.09
N LYS A 248 7.47 17.68 -7.60
CA LYS A 248 6.94 18.40 -6.45
C LYS A 248 6.44 17.43 -5.41
N VAL A 249 6.80 17.66 -4.15
CA VAL A 249 6.38 16.80 -3.03
C VAL A 249 4.88 16.97 -2.81
N VAL A 250 4.14 15.87 -2.90
CA VAL A 250 2.69 15.82 -2.68
C VAL A 250 2.31 15.05 -1.41
N GLY A 251 3.28 14.36 -0.78
CA GLY A 251 3.08 13.65 0.47
C GLY A 251 4.40 13.34 1.19
N TYR A 252 4.35 13.27 2.52
CA TYR A 252 5.50 12.96 3.36
C TYR A 252 5.05 12.22 4.63
N MET A 253 5.77 11.14 4.98
CA MET A 253 5.49 10.31 6.16
C MET A 253 6.80 9.84 6.80
N ILE A 254 6.78 9.70 8.13
CA ILE A 254 7.89 9.15 8.92
C ILE A 254 7.37 7.95 9.71
N ASP A 255 7.94 6.77 9.47
CA ASP A 255 7.60 5.51 10.16
C ASP A 255 8.61 5.11 11.23
#